data_AF-A0A353D3K4-F1
#
_entry.id   AF-A0A353D3K4-F1
#
_cell.length_a   1.000
_cell.length_b   1.000
_cell.length_c   1.000
_cell.angle_alpha   90.00
_cell.angle_beta   90.00
_cell.angle_gamma   90.00
#
_symmetry.space_group_name_H-M   'P 1'
#
loop_
_entity.id
_entity.type
_entity.pdbx_description
1 polymer ?
#
loop_
_entity_poly.entity_id
_entity_poly.type
_entity_poly.pdbx_seq_one_letter_code
_entity_poly.pdbx_strand_id
1 'polypeptide(L)'
;VHVPWIDAPEWVVNPNFVTEVRKVMLGGVGMGIHSSDAPVVLICRSGKRSLESGKLLIEKGFIEVYNIVEGFEGELDDSHHRSTLGGWRFHGLPWEQC
;
A
#
# COMPACT_ATOMS: atom_id res chain seq x y z
N VAL A 1 5.79 10.22 2.49
CA VAL A 1 4.37 10.61 2.74
C VAL A 1 3.52 9.37 2.58
N HIS A 2 2.55 9.15 3.47
CA HIS A 2 1.62 8.00 3.40
C HIS A 2 0.20 8.50 3.19
N VAL A 3 -0.59 7.80 2.38
CA VAL A 3 -1.98 8.11 2.09
C VAL A 3 -2.82 6.87 2.45
N PRO A 4 -3.74 6.96 3.43
CA PRO A 4 -4.53 5.80 3.85
C PRO A 4 -5.66 5.50 2.87
N TRP A 5 -5.82 4.22 2.53
CA TRP A 5 -6.95 3.72 1.71
C TRP A 5 -8.25 3.63 2.53
N ILE A 6 -8.13 3.11 3.74
CA ILE A 6 -9.18 3.01 4.74
C ILE A 6 -8.56 3.51 6.03
N ASP A 7 -9.24 4.41 6.74
CA ASP A 7 -8.74 4.97 7.98
C ASP A 7 -9.76 4.88 9.11
N ALA A 8 -9.26 4.92 10.34
CA ALA A 8 -10.07 4.96 11.55
C ALA A 8 -10.66 6.37 11.76
N PRO A 9 -11.76 6.51 12.52
CA PRO A 9 -12.51 5.46 13.22
C PRO A 9 -13.60 4.78 12.39
N GLU A 10 -14.01 5.35 11.25
CA GLU A 10 -15.15 4.85 10.49
C GLU A 10 -14.84 3.58 9.69
N TRP A 11 -13.56 3.30 9.42
CA TRP A 11 -13.11 2.15 8.64
C TRP A 11 -13.77 2.06 7.25
N VAL A 12 -14.10 3.22 6.68
CA VAL A 12 -14.63 3.34 5.32
C VAL A 12 -13.50 3.68 4.33
N VAL A 13 -13.73 3.36 3.07
CA VAL A 13 -12.84 3.78 1.98
C VAL A 13 -12.76 5.31 1.94
N ASN A 14 -11.54 5.83 1.91
CA ASN A 14 -11.28 7.25 1.79
C ASN A 14 -11.75 7.74 0.40
N PRO A 15 -12.80 8.58 0.32
CA PRO A 15 -13.33 9.05 -0.96
C PRO A 15 -12.33 9.95 -1.71
N ASN A 16 -11.35 10.51 -1.01
CA ASN A 16 -10.32 11.39 -1.57
C ASN A 16 -9.02 10.66 -1.92
N PHE A 17 -8.94 9.34 -1.71
CA PHE A 17 -7.71 8.57 -1.83
C PHE A 17 -6.93 8.86 -3.12
N VAL A 18 -7.59 8.76 -4.27
CA VAL A 18 -6.96 8.99 -5.59
C VAL A 18 -6.40 10.41 -5.70
N THR A 19 -7.18 11.39 -5.24
CA THR A 19 -6.80 12.81 -5.26
C THR A 19 -5.59 13.07 -4.36
N GLU A 20 -5.56 12.45 -3.19
CA GLU A 20 -4.44 12.56 -2.25
C GLU A 20 -3.16 11.91 -2.78
N VAL A 21 -3.26 10.72 -3.39
CA VAL A 21 -2.10 10.09 -4.06
C VAL A 21 -1.56 10.99 -5.17
N ARG A 22 -2.44 11.57 -6.02
CA ARG A 22 -2.02 12.52 -7.06
C ARG A 22 -1.33 13.77 -6.49
N LYS A 23 -1.85 14.32 -5.38
CA LYS A 23 -1.22 15.47 -4.69
C LYS A 23 0.20 15.13 -4.21
N VAL A 24 0.42 13.92 -3.68
CA VAL A 24 1.75 13.47 -3.26
C VAL A 24 2.71 13.38 -4.45
N MET A 25 2.26 12.87 -5.59
CA MET A 25 3.07 12.81 -6.81
C MET A 25 3.46 14.20 -7.33
N LEU A 26 2.49 15.12 -7.39
CA LEU A 26 2.73 16.50 -7.84
C LEU A 26 3.67 17.29 -6.90
N GLY A 27 3.78 16.88 -5.64
CA GLY A 27 4.70 17.46 -4.65
C GLY A 27 6.19 17.19 -4.88
N GLY A 28 6.57 16.66 -6.05
CA GLY A 28 7.97 16.47 -6.46
C GLY A 28 8.50 15.04 -6.32
N VAL A 29 7.65 14.08 -5.94
CA VAL A 29 7.98 12.64 -5.99
C VAL A 29 7.90 12.21 -7.46
N GLY A 30 8.98 12.42 -8.21
CA GLY A 30 9.04 12.10 -9.66
C GLY A 30 9.75 13.15 -10.53
N MET A 31 10.20 14.28 -9.98
CA MET A 31 10.93 15.34 -10.72
C MET A 31 12.39 14.96 -11.09
N GLY A 32 12.70 13.67 -11.21
CA GLY A 32 14.00 13.11 -11.61
C GLY A 32 13.95 12.40 -12.96
N ILE A 33 14.97 11.59 -13.28
CA ILE A 33 15.30 10.90 -14.57
C ILE A 33 14.15 10.08 -15.22
N HIS A 34 13.01 9.93 -14.57
CA HIS A 34 11.90 9.10 -15.06
C HIS A 34 10.98 9.88 -16.00
N SER A 35 10.71 9.31 -17.16
CA SER A 35 9.78 9.85 -18.17
C SER A 35 8.31 9.65 -17.80
N SER A 36 8.03 9.11 -16.61
CA SER A 36 6.73 8.67 -16.11
C SER A 36 6.54 9.07 -14.64
N ASP A 37 5.30 9.00 -14.16
CA ASP A 37 4.95 9.16 -12.75
C ASP A 37 5.80 8.26 -11.85
N ALA A 38 6.08 8.68 -10.61
CA ALA A 38 6.81 7.85 -9.66
C ALA A 38 6.05 6.55 -9.31
N PRO A 39 6.75 5.43 -9.07
CA PRO A 39 6.13 4.20 -8.59
C PRO A 39 5.32 4.38 -7.30
N VAL A 40 4.11 3.81 -7.27
CA VAL A 40 3.28 3.70 -6.06
C VAL A 40 3.40 2.29 -5.51
N VAL A 41 3.96 2.15 -4.31
CA VAL A 41 4.01 0.89 -3.57
C VAL A 41 2.94 0.90 -2.49
N LEU A 42 2.06 -0.09 -2.52
CA LEU A 42 0.92 -0.24 -1.62
C LEU A 42 1.17 -1.41 -0.67
N ILE A 43 0.98 -1.16 0.62
CA ILE A 43 1.10 -2.17 1.66
C ILE A 43 -0.08 -2.04 2.63
N CYS A 44 -0.62 -3.19 3.04
CA CYS A 44 -1.56 -3.29 4.15
C CYS A 44 -1.14 -4.48 5.04
N ARG A 45 -1.99 -4.88 5.99
CA ARG A 45 -1.68 -6.00 6.89
C ARG A 45 -1.41 -7.33 6.17
N SER A 46 -2.20 -7.68 5.14
CA SER A 46 -2.17 -9.01 4.51
C SER A 46 -2.35 -8.96 2.98
N GLY A 47 -2.01 -7.84 2.34
CA GLY A 47 -2.11 -7.63 0.89
C GLY A 47 -3.53 -7.45 0.31
N LYS A 48 -4.60 -7.83 1.02
CA LYS A 48 -5.98 -7.79 0.52
C LYS A 48 -6.50 -6.38 0.22
N ARG A 49 -6.38 -5.45 1.17
CA ARG A 49 -6.88 -4.07 1.01
C ARG A 49 -6.03 -3.24 0.05
N SER A 50 -4.72 -3.47 0.06
CA SER A 50 -3.77 -2.81 -0.85
C SER A 50 -3.94 -3.30 -2.29
N LEU A 51 -4.41 -4.54 -2.51
CA LEU A 51 -4.80 -5.00 -3.84
C LEU A 51 -5.98 -4.20 -4.40
N GLU A 52 -7.03 -3.99 -3.60
CA GLU A 52 -8.22 -3.24 -4.03
C GLU A 52 -7.88 -1.77 -4.30
N SER A 53 -7.09 -1.13 -3.43
CA SER A 53 -6.63 0.25 -3.68
C SER A 53 -5.77 0.34 -4.95
N GLY A 54 -4.94 -0.68 -5.21
CA GLY A 54 -4.11 -0.75 -6.41
C GLY A 54 -4.93 -0.84 -7.70
N LYS A 55 -5.96 -1.68 -7.72
CA LYS A 55 -6.90 -1.77 -8.84
C LYS A 55 -7.56 -0.42 -9.13
N LEU A 56 -7.99 0.30 -8.09
CA LEU A 56 -8.57 1.63 -8.25
C LEU A 56 -7.56 2.62 -8.86
N LEU A 57 -6.30 2.64 -8.39
CA LEU A 57 -5.28 3.52 -8.97
C LEU A 57 -5.04 3.21 -10.44
N ILE A 58 -4.93 1.94 -10.81
CA ILE A 58 -4.79 1.52 -12.21
C ILE A 58 -5.99 2.00 -13.04
N GLU A 59 -7.22 1.82 -12.54
CA GLU A 59 -8.44 2.31 -13.19
C GLU A 59 -8.42 3.84 -13.39
N LYS A 60 -7.78 4.58 -12.49
CA LYS A 60 -7.61 6.04 -12.57
C LYS A 60 -6.35 6.49 -13.31
N GLY A 61 -5.71 5.58 -14.05
CA GLY A 61 -4.63 5.88 -15.00
C GLY A 61 -3.23 5.93 -14.40
N PHE A 62 -3.02 5.40 -13.19
CA PHE A 62 -1.68 5.22 -12.65
C PHE A 62 -1.01 4.02 -13.33
N ILE A 63 0.23 4.20 -13.76
CA ILE A 63 0.94 3.23 -14.61
C ILE A 63 1.79 2.28 -13.74
N GLU A 64 2.54 2.82 -12.80
CA GLU A 64 3.47 2.08 -11.96
C GLU A 64 2.89 1.84 -10.55
N VAL A 65 2.00 0.85 -10.44
CA VAL A 65 1.33 0.49 -9.17
C VAL A 65 1.72 -0.92 -8.74
N TYR A 66 2.30 -1.04 -7.55
CA TYR A 66 2.79 -2.30 -6.99
C TYR A 66 2.09 -2.62 -5.67
N ASN A 67 1.67 -3.87 -5.49
CA ASN A 67 1.07 -4.37 -4.25
C ASN A 67 2.03 -5.34 -3.57
N ILE A 68 2.32 -5.14 -2.28
CA ILE A 68 3.00 -6.13 -1.45
C ILE A 68 2.00 -7.24 -1.13
N VAL A 69 2.09 -8.34 -1.89
CA VAL A 69 1.08 -9.42 -1.94
C VAL A 69 0.78 -10.03 -0.57
N GLU A 70 1.79 -10.23 0.26
CA GLU A 70 1.60 -10.79 1.60
C GLU A 70 1.33 -9.71 2.67
N GLY A 71 1.41 -8.43 2.30
CA GLY A 71 1.34 -7.31 3.22
C GLY A 71 2.45 -7.33 4.28
N PHE A 72 2.21 -6.64 5.38
CA PHE A 72 3.17 -6.50 6.47
C PHE A 72 3.27 -7.76 7.36
N GLU A 73 2.13 -8.38 7.64
CA GLU A 73 1.99 -9.46 8.63
C GLU A 73 1.57 -10.81 8.02
N GLY A 74 1.26 -10.89 6.73
CA GLY A 74 0.80 -12.14 6.12
C GLY A 74 -0.62 -12.53 6.49
N GLU A 75 -1.05 -13.71 6.02
CA GLU A 75 -2.29 -14.36 6.40
C GLU A 75 -2.23 -14.94 7.83
N LEU A 76 -3.38 -15.39 8.33
CA LEU A 76 -3.44 -16.13 9.60
C LEU A 76 -3.05 -17.59 9.37
N ASP A 77 -2.32 -18.17 10.31
CA ASP A 77 -2.14 -19.63 10.39
C ASP A 77 -3.35 -20.34 11.03
N ASP A 78 -3.27 -21.67 11.12
CA ASP A 78 -4.29 -22.52 11.73
C ASP A 78 -4.56 -22.19 13.20
N SER A 79 -3.59 -21.56 13.88
CA SER A 79 -3.70 -21.10 15.28
C SER A 79 -4.10 -19.62 15.39
N HIS A 80 -4.50 -18.99 14.28
CA HIS A 80 -4.89 -17.58 14.20
C HIS A 80 -3.77 -16.59 14.57
N HIS A 81 -2.50 -16.95 14.33
CA HIS A 81 -1.37 -16.02 14.45
C HIS A 81 -0.95 -15.47 13.08
N ARG A 82 -0.36 -14.27 13.09
CA ARG A 82 0.23 -13.61 11.92
C ARG A 82 1.75 -13.62 12.01
N SER A 83 2.40 -13.28 10.90
CA SER A 83 3.86 -13.31 10.74
C SER A 83 4.44 -14.71 10.89
N THR A 84 3.66 -15.76 10.61
CA THR A 84 4.07 -17.17 10.73
C THR A 84 4.12 -17.88 9.38
N LEU A 85 3.26 -17.50 8.43
CA LEU A 85 3.22 -18.07 7.08
C LEU A 85 3.86 -17.17 6.00
N GLY A 86 3.95 -15.86 6.27
CA GLY A 86 4.39 -14.87 5.29
C GLY A 86 4.26 -13.44 5.82
N GLY A 87 4.54 -12.47 4.95
CA GLY A 87 4.50 -11.04 5.22
C GLY A 87 5.89 -10.41 5.36
N TRP A 88 5.94 -9.09 5.20
CA TRP A 88 7.18 -8.29 5.32
C TRP A 88 7.98 -8.62 6.58
N ARG A 89 7.31 -8.73 7.74
CA ARG A 89 7.95 -9.08 9.01
C ARG A 89 8.49 -10.50 9.03
N PHE A 90 7.74 -11.46 8.48
CA PHE A 90 8.15 -12.87 8.43
C PHE A 90 9.43 -13.05 7.59
N HIS A 91 9.53 -12.34 6.47
CA HIS A 91 10.71 -12.38 5.59
C HIS A 91 11.93 -11.61 6.14
N GLY A 92 11.85 -11.04 7.34
CA GLY A 92 12.97 -10.32 7.97
C GLY A 92 13.35 -9.02 7.26
N LEU A 93 12.43 -8.44 6.47
CA LEU A 93 12.67 -7.15 5.81
C LEU A 93 12.71 -6.02 6.85
N PRO A 94 13.42 -4.90 6.60
CA PRO A 94 13.59 -3.84 7.60
C PRO A 94 12.26 -3.27 8.11
N TRP A 95 12.08 -3.23 9.43
CA TRP A 95 10.97 -2.58 10.12
C TRP A 95 11.34 -2.29 11.59
N GLU A 96 10.61 -1.38 12.23
CA GLU A 96 10.77 -1.05 13.64
C GLU A 96 9.40 -0.86 14.32
N GLN A 97 9.36 -1.04 15.64
CA GLN A 97 8.21 -0.74 16.50
C GLN A 97 8.74 -0.04 17.75
N CYS A 98 8.33 1.21 17.95
CA CYS A 98 8.69 2.06 19.08
C CYS A 98 7.50 2.27 20.01
#